data_AF-A0A6C0I868-F1
#
_entry.id   AF-A0A6C0I868-F1
#
_cell.length_a   1.000
_cell.length_b   1.000
_cell.length_c   1.000
_cell.angle_alpha   90.00
_cell.angle_beta   90.00
_cell.angle_gamma   90.00
#
_symmetry.space_group_name_H-M   'P 1'
#
loop_
_entity.id
_entity.type
_entity.pdbx_description
1 polymer ?
#
loop_
_entity_poly.entity_id
_entity_poly.type
_entity_poly.pdbx_seq_one_letter_code
_entity_poly.pdbx_strand_id
1 'polypeptide(L)'
;MDKEILINCLITVSIITGLFIFYFYVYDGTILVRSTLDSQEYYVRNSSNSQLKANMLSLLNMKLNILVDSLSKEPNKTIPIERLIQNWNQKVTLKEIGNMETDAAYVINKKYMSFCLKAFNKEPVTLEHINLFTYVGIHELAHVMSIEVGHGDEFKINFKYLLDYSKYLKYTDPLLNKEIPLYIPLNTLKYTPKDYCGVSIINSIS
;
A
#
# COMPACT_ATOMS: atom_id res chain seq x y z
N MET A 1 -46.30 32.14 -1.03
CA MET A 1 -45.48 31.10 -0.37
C MET A 1 -45.06 31.67 0.97
N ASP A 2 -45.46 31.05 2.07
CA ASP A 2 -45.19 31.58 3.40
C ASP A 2 -43.68 31.60 3.68
N LYS A 3 -43.21 32.69 4.30
CA LYS A 3 -41.79 32.86 4.64
C LYS A 3 -41.27 31.69 5.49
N GLU A 4 -42.11 31.13 6.36
CA GLU A 4 -41.78 29.94 7.15
C GLU A 4 -41.55 28.70 6.28
N ILE A 5 -42.40 28.49 5.26
CA ILE A 5 -42.24 27.38 4.31
C ILE A 5 -40.91 27.53 3.56
N LEU A 6 -40.58 28.75 3.10
CA LEU A 6 -39.31 29.02 2.42
C LEU A 6 -38.10 28.76 3.33
N ILE A 7 -38.14 29.22 4.60
CA ILE A 7 -37.06 29.00 5.57
C ILE A 7 -36.88 27.50 5.85
N ASN A 8 -37.97 26.76 6.06
CA ASN A 8 -37.91 25.32 6.30
C ASN A 8 -37.37 24.56 5.08
N CYS A 9 -37.71 24.97 3.86
CA CYS A 9 -37.13 24.41 2.64
C CYS A 9 -35.62 24.66 2.56
N LEU A 10 -35.16 25.87 2.86
CA LEU A 10 -33.72 26.19 2.84
C LEU A 10 -32.94 25.37 3.88
N ILE A 11 -33.45 25.26 5.11
CA ILE A 11 -32.84 24.43 6.16
C ILE A 11 -32.76 22.97 5.72
N THR A 12 -33.84 22.44 5.14
CA THR A 12 -33.89 21.05 4.65
C THR A 12 -32.86 20.82 3.55
N VAL A 13 -32.75 21.73 2.57
CA VAL A 13 -31.76 21.65 1.49
C VAL A 13 -30.34 21.71 2.04
N SER A 14 -30.06 22.59 3.00
CA SER A 14 -28.75 22.68 3.64
C SER A 14 -28.38 21.39 4.39
N ILE A 15 -29.33 20.78 5.11
CA ILE A 15 -29.11 19.50 5.81
C ILE A 15 -28.82 18.38 4.80
N ILE A 16 -29.64 18.24 3.75
CA ILE A 16 -29.43 17.22 2.71
C ILE A 16 -28.08 17.41 2.03
N THR A 17 -27.70 18.65 1.73
CA THR A 17 -26.40 18.95 1.12
C THR A 17 -25.26 18.60 2.07
N GLY A 18 -25.38 18.93 3.35
CA GLY A 18 -24.39 18.56 4.38
C GLY A 18 -24.24 17.05 4.53
N LEU A 19 -25.35 16.30 4.55
CA LEU A 19 -25.34 14.84 4.61
C LEU A 19 -24.73 14.23 3.34
N PHE A 20 -25.03 14.79 2.17
CA PHE A 20 -24.45 14.36 0.91
C PHE A 20 -22.93 14.58 0.91
N ILE A 21 -22.47 15.78 1.26
CA ILE A 21 -21.02 16.08 1.38
C ILE A 21 -20.37 15.13 2.39
N PHE A 22 -20.95 14.95 3.58
CA PHE A 22 -20.44 14.03 4.60
C PHE A 22 -20.32 12.60 4.06
N TYR A 23 -21.35 12.10 3.36
CA TYR A 23 -21.32 10.78 2.73
C TYR A 23 -20.17 10.67 1.73
N PHE A 24 -19.97 11.64 0.84
CA PHE A 24 -18.87 11.62 -0.13
C PHE A 24 -17.48 11.73 0.52
N TYR A 25 -17.37 12.43 1.65
CA TYR A 25 -16.11 12.55 2.39
C TYR A 25 -15.76 11.28 3.19
N VAL A 26 -16.75 10.61 3.77
CA VAL A 26 -16.52 9.43 4.62
C VAL A 26 -16.47 8.15 3.80
N TYR A 27 -17.28 8.06 2.75
CA TYR A 27 -17.34 6.90 1.89
C TYR A 27 -16.28 7.02 0.78
N ASP A 28 -15.06 6.56 1.07
CA ASP A 28 -13.94 6.55 0.12
C ASP A 28 -14.09 5.50 -1.01
N GLY A 29 -15.20 4.75 -1.00
CA GLY A 29 -15.50 3.69 -1.96
C GLY A 29 -14.87 2.33 -1.64
N THR A 30 -14.20 2.21 -0.49
CA THR A 30 -13.62 0.95 -0.03
C THR A 30 -14.58 0.16 0.87
N ILE A 31 -14.40 -1.16 0.86
CA ILE A 31 -15.09 -2.14 1.69
C ILE A 31 -14.05 -3.05 2.36
N LEU A 32 -14.38 -3.59 3.53
CA LEU A 32 -13.56 -4.63 4.15
C LEU A 32 -13.77 -5.96 3.46
N VAL A 33 -12.68 -6.58 3.04
CA VAL A 33 -12.68 -7.93 2.45
C VAL A 33 -11.64 -8.78 3.16
N ARG A 34 -12.07 -9.96 3.61
CA ARG A 34 -11.20 -10.94 4.25
C ARG A 34 -10.35 -11.65 3.20
N SER A 35 -9.04 -11.60 3.35
CA SER A 35 -8.14 -12.35 2.47
C SER A 35 -8.29 -13.86 2.72
N THR A 36 -8.25 -14.63 1.64
CA THR A 36 -8.18 -16.09 1.71
C THR A 36 -6.76 -16.60 1.99
N LEU A 37 -5.76 -15.73 2.04
CA LEU A 37 -4.35 -16.11 2.25
C LEU A 37 -3.95 -16.10 3.74
N ASP A 38 -4.41 -15.12 4.52
CA ASP A 38 -4.08 -14.98 5.95
C ASP A 38 -5.30 -14.77 6.88
N SER A 39 -6.52 -14.77 6.33
CA SER A 39 -7.75 -14.48 7.08
C SER A 39 -7.82 -13.08 7.71
N GLN A 40 -6.92 -12.16 7.37
CA GLN A 40 -6.97 -10.76 7.78
C GLN A 40 -7.89 -9.95 6.84
N GLU A 41 -8.42 -8.83 7.34
CA GLU A 41 -9.32 -7.98 6.58
C GLU A 41 -8.58 -6.76 6.03
N TYR A 42 -8.84 -6.44 4.77
CA TYR A 42 -8.21 -5.35 4.05
C TYR A 42 -9.27 -4.44 3.44
N TYR A 43 -9.06 -3.12 3.55
CA TYR A 43 -9.89 -2.13 2.86
C TYR A 43 -9.50 -2.09 1.38
N VAL A 44 -10.45 -2.42 0.52
CA VAL A 44 -10.28 -2.44 -0.95
C VAL A 44 -11.50 -1.82 -1.63
N ARG A 45 -11.32 -1.18 -2.79
CA ARG A 45 -12.42 -0.59 -3.56
C ARG A 45 -13.45 -1.65 -3.91
N ASN A 46 -14.72 -1.31 -3.74
CA ASN A 46 -15.84 -2.19 -4.06
C ASN A 46 -15.90 -2.45 -5.58
N SER A 47 -15.64 -3.69 -6.00
CA SER A 47 -15.59 -4.12 -7.40
C SER A 47 -15.70 -5.65 -7.48
N SER A 48 -15.87 -6.19 -8.69
CA SER A 48 -15.84 -7.64 -8.91
C SER A 48 -14.51 -8.30 -8.52
N ASN A 49 -13.42 -7.53 -8.37
CA ASN A 49 -12.08 -8.03 -8.07
C ASN A 49 -11.63 -7.74 -6.63
N SER A 50 -12.53 -7.31 -5.74
CA SER A 50 -12.17 -6.94 -4.37
C SER A 50 -11.48 -8.08 -3.61
N GLN A 51 -11.86 -9.35 -3.85
CA GLN A 51 -11.19 -10.50 -3.24
C GLN A 51 -9.73 -10.65 -3.69
N LEU A 52 -9.45 -10.49 -5.00
CA LEU A 52 -8.09 -10.52 -5.54
C LEU A 52 -7.25 -9.42 -4.89
N LYS A 53 -7.77 -8.20 -4.85
CA LYS A 53 -7.07 -7.06 -4.24
C LYS A 53 -6.75 -7.26 -2.77
N ALA A 54 -7.68 -7.83 -2.00
CA ALA A 54 -7.43 -8.18 -0.60
C ALA A 54 -6.32 -9.22 -0.46
N ASN A 55 -6.31 -10.23 -1.33
CA ASN A 55 -5.24 -11.23 -1.38
C ASN A 55 -3.90 -10.61 -1.79
N MET A 56 -3.88 -9.62 -2.69
CA MET A 56 -2.65 -8.92 -3.06
C MET A 56 -2.09 -8.10 -1.89
N LEU A 57 -2.93 -7.39 -1.14
CA LEU A 57 -2.49 -6.66 0.06
C LEU A 57 -1.99 -7.62 1.14
N SER A 58 -2.65 -8.77 1.33
CA SER A 58 -2.19 -9.84 2.23
C SER A 58 -0.82 -10.37 1.82
N LEU A 59 -0.62 -10.69 0.54
CA LEU A 59 0.66 -11.16 0.01
C LEU A 59 1.77 -10.12 0.23
N LEU A 60 1.48 -8.84 0.00
CA LEU A 60 2.44 -7.76 0.26
C LEU A 60 2.75 -7.66 1.76
N ASN A 61 1.74 -7.71 2.61
CA ASN A 61 1.91 -7.68 4.06
C ASN A 61 2.80 -8.82 4.57
N MET A 62 2.60 -10.05 4.08
CA MET A 62 3.45 -11.20 4.40
C MET A 62 4.92 -10.92 4.04
N LYS A 63 5.18 -10.40 2.84
CA LYS A 63 6.54 -10.05 2.39
C LYS A 63 7.17 -8.97 3.27
N LEU A 64 6.43 -7.89 3.57
CA LEU A 64 6.96 -6.82 4.42
C LEU A 64 7.24 -7.32 5.85
N ASN A 65 6.39 -8.19 6.40
CA ASN A 65 6.64 -8.84 7.69
C ASN A 65 7.91 -9.69 7.66
N ILE A 66 8.11 -10.53 6.63
CA ILE A 66 9.35 -11.33 6.50
C ILE A 66 10.59 -10.42 6.48
N LEU A 67 10.53 -9.30 5.76
CA LEU A 67 11.62 -8.33 5.69
C LEU A 67 11.89 -7.66 7.05
N VAL A 68 10.87 -7.17 7.74
CA VAL A 68 11.05 -6.53 9.05
C VAL A 68 11.48 -7.53 10.12
N ASP A 69 10.91 -8.75 10.12
CA ASP A 69 11.24 -9.82 11.06
C ASP A 69 12.66 -10.36 10.88
N SER A 70 13.17 -10.37 9.65
CA SER A 70 14.57 -10.75 9.39
C SER A 70 15.53 -9.66 9.87
N LEU A 71 15.24 -8.39 9.60
CA LEU A 71 16.00 -7.26 10.14
C LEU A 71 15.99 -7.20 11.68
N SER A 72 14.87 -7.58 12.31
CA SER A 72 14.76 -7.62 13.78
C SER A 72 15.66 -8.68 14.44
N LYS A 73 16.13 -9.66 13.66
CA LYS A 73 17.04 -10.71 14.12
C LYS A 73 18.52 -10.35 13.92
N GLU A 74 18.84 -9.24 13.25
CA GLU A 74 20.23 -8.84 13.07
C GLU A 74 20.89 -8.44 14.40
N PRO A 75 22.14 -8.86 14.65
CA PRO A 75 22.82 -8.56 15.91
C PRO A 75 23.21 -7.08 16.06
N ASN A 76 23.54 -6.40 14.95
CA ASN A 76 24.04 -5.02 14.95
C ASN A 76 23.07 -4.09 14.19
N LYS A 77 21.93 -3.79 14.82
CA LYS A 77 20.92 -2.90 14.22
C LYS A 77 21.40 -1.46 14.25
N THR A 78 21.21 -0.77 13.13
CA THR A 78 21.42 0.67 13.04
C THR A 78 20.16 1.42 13.52
N ILE A 79 20.30 2.69 13.89
CA ILE A 79 19.18 3.54 14.34
C ILE A 79 18.00 3.52 13.33
N PRO A 80 18.22 3.62 12.00
CA PRO A 80 17.12 3.49 11.03
C PRO A 80 16.38 2.15 11.10
N ILE A 81 17.10 1.03 11.30
CA ILE A 81 16.50 -0.31 11.40
C ILE A 81 15.65 -0.40 12.67
N GLU A 82 16.15 0.07 13.80
CA GLU A 82 15.40 0.08 15.06
C GLU A 82 14.12 0.91 14.94
N ARG A 83 14.19 2.09 14.31
CA ARG A 83 13.03 2.94 14.04
C ARG A 83 12.01 2.25 13.14
N LEU A 84 12.46 1.58 12.07
CA LEU A 84 11.58 0.79 11.21
C LEU A 84 10.83 -0.28 12.01
N ILE A 85 11.55 -1.07 12.82
CA ILE A 85 10.96 -2.12 13.64
C ILE A 85 9.94 -1.54 14.63
N GLN A 86 10.30 -0.44 15.30
CA GLN A 86 9.40 0.23 16.24
C GLN A 86 8.11 0.71 15.56
N ASN A 87 8.23 1.39 14.42
CA ASN A 87 7.07 1.89 13.68
C ASN A 87 6.21 0.75 13.12
N TRP A 88 6.84 -0.31 12.57
CA TRP A 88 6.14 -1.47 12.05
C TRP A 88 5.34 -2.20 13.14
N ASN A 89 5.94 -2.36 14.32
CA ASN A 89 5.31 -2.99 15.49
C ASN A 89 4.11 -2.22 16.05
N GLN A 90 3.94 -0.94 15.68
CA GLN A 90 2.71 -0.19 15.97
C GLN A 90 1.52 -0.58 15.08
N LYS A 91 1.66 -1.68 14.32
CA LYS A 91 0.66 -2.28 13.42
C LYS A 91 0.31 -1.38 12.24
N VAL A 92 1.26 -1.23 11.33
CA VAL A 92 1.00 -0.60 10.03
C VAL A 92 -0.06 -1.39 9.27
N THR A 93 -1.13 -0.71 8.87
CA THR A 93 -2.25 -1.28 8.12
C THR A 93 -2.10 -0.98 6.64
N LEU A 94 -2.29 -2.00 5.80
CA LEU A 94 -2.28 -1.87 4.35
C LEU A 94 -3.72 -1.70 3.83
N LYS A 95 -3.94 -0.76 2.91
CA LYS A 95 -5.24 -0.53 2.25
C LYS A 95 -5.10 -0.17 0.78
N GLU A 96 -6.19 -0.30 0.01
CA GLU A 96 -6.30 0.36 -1.29
C GLU A 96 -6.60 1.84 -1.09
N ILE A 97 -6.06 2.68 -1.97
CA ILE A 97 -6.41 4.09 -2.05
C ILE A 97 -7.91 4.29 -2.35
N GLY A 98 -8.51 5.32 -1.77
CA GLY A 98 -9.89 5.73 -1.98
C GLY A 98 -10.13 6.31 -3.38
N ASN A 99 -11.39 6.44 -3.79
CA ASN A 99 -11.77 6.87 -5.16
C ASN A 99 -11.25 8.24 -5.58
N MET A 100 -11.07 9.16 -4.62
CA MET A 100 -10.63 10.54 -4.89
C MET A 100 -9.12 10.72 -4.85
N GLU A 101 -8.37 9.67 -4.54
CA GLU A 101 -6.92 9.73 -4.37
C GLU A 101 -6.19 9.48 -5.70
N THR A 102 -5.18 10.30 -5.96
CA THR A 102 -4.42 10.32 -7.23
C THR A 102 -3.03 9.70 -7.11
N ASP A 103 -2.50 9.60 -5.89
CA ASP A 103 -1.18 9.03 -5.65
C ASP A 103 -1.15 7.53 -5.92
N ALA A 104 -0.01 7.03 -6.36
CA ALA A 104 0.16 5.61 -6.65
C ALA A 104 0.31 4.78 -5.37
N ALA A 105 1.00 5.31 -4.37
CA ALA A 105 1.09 4.79 -3.01
C ALA A 105 1.51 5.92 -2.06
N TYR A 106 1.21 5.79 -0.78
CA TYR A 106 1.65 6.74 0.25
C TYR A 106 1.57 6.14 1.67
N VAL A 107 2.25 6.79 2.62
CA VAL A 107 2.15 6.49 4.06
C VAL A 107 1.56 7.66 4.85
N ILE A 108 0.47 7.42 5.60
CA ILE A 108 -0.09 8.40 6.56
C ILE A 108 0.36 8.06 7.98
N ASN A 109 1.02 9.01 8.64
CA ASN A 109 1.44 8.95 10.04
C ASN A 109 2.18 7.65 10.43
N LYS A 110 2.86 7.03 9.47
CA LYS A 110 3.54 5.73 9.63
C LYS A 110 2.62 4.61 10.17
N LYS A 111 1.31 4.72 9.93
CA LYS A 111 0.28 3.76 10.39
C LYS A 111 -0.53 3.15 9.25
N TYR A 112 -0.72 3.90 8.16
CA TYR A 112 -1.47 3.42 7.00
C TYR A 112 -0.57 3.49 5.78
N MET A 113 -0.39 2.36 5.12
CA MET A 113 0.18 2.29 3.78
C MET A 113 -0.95 2.08 2.78
N SER A 114 -1.18 3.05 1.92
CA SER A 114 -2.22 2.99 0.91
C SER A 114 -1.61 2.72 -0.45
N PHE A 115 -2.23 1.85 -1.25
CA PHE A 115 -1.72 1.44 -2.56
C PHE A 115 -2.78 1.52 -3.66
N CYS A 116 -2.38 1.92 -4.86
CA CYS A 116 -3.19 1.82 -6.06
C CYS A 116 -3.23 0.38 -6.59
N LEU A 117 -4.38 -0.29 -6.49
CA LEU A 117 -4.52 -1.69 -6.92
C LEU A 117 -5.17 -1.85 -8.30
N LYS A 118 -5.10 -0.82 -9.17
CA LYS A 118 -5.69 -0.86 -10.52
C LYS A 118 -5.08 -1.94 -11.41
N ALA A 119 -3.81 -2.29 -11.19
CA ALA A 119 -3.14 -3.38 -11.91
C ALA A 119 -3.77 -4.76 -11.62
N PHE A 120 -4.50 -4.89 -10.50
CA PHE A 120 -5.11 -6.15 -10.04
C PHE A 120 -6.62 -6.20 -10.32
N ASN A 121 -7.03 -5.66 -11.46
CA ASN A 121 -8.43 -5.69 -11.92
C ASN A 121 -8.74 -6.90 -12.81
N LYS A 122 -7.76 -7.75 -13.13
CA LYS A 122 -7.93 -8.96 -13.94
C LYS A 122 -6.91 -10.02 -13.53
N GLU A 123 -7.30 -11.28 -13.66
CA GLU A 123 -6.42 -12.43 -13.65
C GLU A 123 -5.92 -12.74 -15.08
N PRO A 124 -4.75 -13.39 -15.26
CA PRO A 124 -3.84 -13.89 -14.21
C PRO A 124 -2.91 -12.81 -13.66
N VAL A 125 -2.71 -12.79 -12.34
CA VAL A 125 -1.61 -12.04 -11.72
C VAL A 125 -0.27 -12.70 -12.07
N THR A 126 0.67 -11.92 -12.60
CA THR A 126 2.00 -12.42 -12.99
C THR A 126 3.06 -12.11 -11.94
N LEU A 127 4.20 -12.83 -12.01
CA LEU A 127 5.36 -12.58 -11.16
C LEU A 127 5.85 -11.12 -11.27
N GLU A 128 5.83 -10.55 -12.47
CA GLU A 128 6.23 -9.16 -12.72
C GLU A 128 5.35 -8.17 -11.95
N HIS A 129 4.03 -8.41 -11.93
CA HIS A 129 3.09 -7.58 -11.16
C HIS A 129 3.32 -7.71 -9.65
N ILE A 130 3.47 -8.93 -9.14
CA ILE A 130 3.77 -9.19 -7.71
C ILE A 130 5.09 -8.53 -7.31
N ASN A 131 6.11 -8.66 -8.15
CA ASN A 131 7.44 -8.13 -7.87
C ASN A 131 7.48 -6.59 -7.93
N LEU A 132 6.80 -5.99 -8.90
CA LEU A 132 6.64 -4.54 -8.93
C LEU A 132 5.88 -4.03 -7.71
N PHE A 133 4.81 -4.73 -7.31
CA PHE A 133 4.07 -4.34 -6.12
C PHE A 133 4.90 -4.49 -4.83
N THR A 134 5.76 -5.50 -4.78
CA THR A 134 6.75 -5.65 -3.71
C THR A 134 7.74 -4.49 -3.69
N TYR A 135 8.24 -4.07 -4.85
CA TYR A 135 9.12 -2.90 -4.97
C TYR A 135 8.48 -1.63 -4.41
N VAL A 136 7.21 -1.38 -4.74
CA VAL A 136 6.43 -0.25 -4.21
C VAL A 136 6.20 -0.39 -2.70
N GLY A 137 5.89 -1.58 -2.19
CA GLY A 137 5.78 -1.78 -0.74
C GLY A 137 7.09 -1.53 0.01
N ILE A 138 8.23 -1.91 -0.57
CA ILE A 138 9.56 -1.60 0.01
C ILE A 138 9.84 -0.09 -0.02
N HIS A 139 9.36 0.62 -1.04
CA HIS A 139 9.44 2.09 -1.11
C HIS A 139 8.68 2.73 0.06
N GLU A 140 7.43 2.33 0.30
CA GLU A 140 6.65 2.81 1.44
C GLU A 140 7.28 2.41 2.79
N LEU A 141 7.89 1.22 2.87
CA LEU A 141 8.63 0.79 4.04
C LEU A 141 9.87 1.66 4.30
N ALA A 142 10.55 2.13 3.25
CA ALA A 142 11.64 3.09 3.37
C ALA A 142 11.16 4.44 3.91
N HIS A 143 9.95 4.90 3.53
CA HIS A 143 9.34 6.06 4.19
C HIS A 143 9.06 5.78 5.67
N VAL A 144 8.63 4.58 6.06
CA VAL A 144 8.48 4.21 7.50
C VAL A 144 9.82 4.15 8.23
N MET A 145 10.88 3.77 7.53
CA MET A 145 12.23 3.70 8.04
C MET A 145 12.89 5.08 8.20
N SER A 146 12.51 6.11 7.45
CA SER A 146 13.14 7.45 7.46
C SER A 146 12.48 8.46 8.40
N ILE A 147 13.23 9.48 8.82
CA ILE A 147 12.72 10.63 9.60
C ILE A 147 11.98 11.58 8.68
N GLU A 148 12.68 12.01 7.62
CA GLU A 148 12.20 13.07 6.74
C GLU A 148 11.10 12.56 5.81
N VAL A 149 10.24 13.49 5.39
CA VAL A 149 9.23 13.25 4.36
C VAL A 149 9.86 13.49 2.99
N GLY A 150 9.50 12.67 2.00
CA GLY A 150 10.04 12.73 0.65
C GLY A 150 11.26 11.83 0.43
N HIS A 151 11.99 12.10 -0.64
CA HIS A 151 13.02 11.21 -1.21
C HIS A 151 14.43 11.77 -1.00
N GLY A 152 14.72 12.29 0.20
CA GLY A 152 16.06 12.77 0.57
C GLY A 152 17.12 11.66 0.65
N ASP A 153 18.36 12.02 0.99
CA ASP A 153 19.49 11.06 1.00
C ASP A 153 19.28 9.92 2.00
N GLU A 154 18.71 10.20 3.17
CA GLU A 154 18.36 9.16 4.15
C GLU A 154 17.38 8.14 3.55
N PHE A 155 16.33 8.62 2.87
CA PHE A 155 15.37 7.76 2.18
C PHE A 155 16.07 6.89 1.12
N LYS A 156 16.91 7.48 0.27
CA LYS A 156 17.60 6.74 -0.81
C LYS A 156 18.49 5.64 -0.26
N ILE A 157 19.22 5.93 0.82
CA ILE A 157 20.09 4.97 1.52
C ILE A 157 19.25 3.84 2.10
N ASN A 158 18.18 4.16 2.84
CA ASN A 158 17.28 3.18 3.45
C ASN A 158 16.59 2.31 2.39
N PHE A 159 16.05 2.93 1.34
CA PHE A 159 15.37 2.22 0.27
C PHE A 159 16.32 1.25 -0.45
N LYS A 160 17.52 1.70 -0.80
CA LYS A 160 18.55 0.83 -1.39
C LYS A 160 18.92 -0.32 -0.46
N TYR A 161 19.11 -0.05 0.83
CA TYR A 161 19.43 -1.08 1.82
C TYR A 161 18.33 -2.15 1.90
N LEU A 162 17.05 -1.75 2.00
CA LEU A 162 15.91 -2.68 2.05
C LEU A 162 15.77 -3.50 0.75
N LEU A 163 15.97 -2.88 -0.41
CA LEU A 163 15.99 -3.59 -1.69
C LEU A 163 17.14 -4.59 -1.79
N ASP A 164 18.34 -4.22 -1.34
CA ASP A 164 19.49 -5.12 -1.36
C ASP A 164 19.29 -6.30 -0.40
N TYR A 165 18.78 -6.04 0.80
CA TYR A 165 18.50 -7.07 1.80
C TYR A 165 17.43 -8.07 1.33
N SER A 166 16.33 -7.57 0.77
CA SER A 166 15.21 -8.39 0.31
C SER A 166 15.56 -9.35 -0.85
N LYS A 167 16.64 -9.11 -1.60
CA LYS A 167 17.11 -10.04 -2.65
C LYS A 167 17.60 -11.38 -2.08
N TYR A 168 18.13 -11.36 -0.86
CA TYR A 168 18.70 -12.54 -0.20
C TYR A 168 17.65 -13.34 0.58
N LEU A 169 16.53 -12.72 0.91
CA LEU A 169 15.41 -13.38 1.57
C LEU A 169 14.64 -14.25 0.59
N LYS A 170 14.19 -15.41 1.06
CA LYS A 170 13.30 -16.32 0.31
C LYS A 170 11.94 -16.37 0.97
N TYR A 171 10.91 -16.58 0.15
CA TYR A 171 9.58 -16.91 0.63
C TYR A 171 8.92 -17.85 -0.38
N THR A 172 7.96 -18.65 0.11
CA THR A 172 7.09 -19.45 -0.75
C THR A 172 5.89 -18.60 -1.14
N ASP A 173 5.76 -18.30 -2.43
CA ASP A 173 4.63 -17.54 -2.93
C ASP A 173 3.38 -18.43 -2.99
N PRO A 174 2.28 -18.08 -2.29
CA PRO A 174 1.09 -18.93 -2.23
C PRO A 174 0.27 -18.90 -3.53
N LEU A 175 0.43 -17.89 -4.38
CA LEU A 175 -0.26 -17.80 -5.67
C LEU A 175 0.50 -18.55 -6.77
N LEU A 176 1.84 -18.52 -6.73
CA LEU A 176 2.70 -19.22 -7.68
C LEU A 176 3.08 -20.63 -7.24
N ASN A 177 2.82 -20.99 -5.98
CA ASN A 177 3.24 -22.23 -5.32
C ASN A 177 4.74 -22.54 -5.54
N LYS A 178 5.59 -21.53 -5.35
CA LYS A 178 7.03 -21.60 -5.64
C LYS A 178 7.84 -20.78 -4.66
N GLU A 179 8.99 -21.31 -4.24
CA GLU A 179 9.98 -20.52 -3.51
C GLU A 179 10.75 -19.59 -4.47
N ILE A 180 10.76 -18.31 -4.14
CA ILE A 180 11.42 -17.25 -4.92
C ILE A 180 12.07 -16.22 -3.98
N PRO A 181 13.00 -15.39 -4.48
CA PRO A 181 13.44 -14.21 -3.73
C PRO A 181 12.26 -13.34 -3.30
N LEU A 182 12.34 -12.72 -2.12
CA LEU A 182 11.32 -11.78 -1.66
C LEU A 182 11.15 -10.63 -2.65
N TYR A 183 12.26 -10.12 -3.17
CA TYR A 183 12.32 -9.15 -4.25
C TYR A 183 13.34 -9.57 -5.33
N ILE A 184 12.95 -9.42 -6.59
CA ILE A 184 13.76 -9.65 -7.78
C ILE A 184 14.12 -8.29 -8.38
N PRO A 185 15.40 -7.97 -8.64
CA PRO A 185 15.76 -6.69 -9.25
C PRO A 185 15.00 -6.45 -10.55
N LEU A 186 14.34 -5.30 -10.68
CA LEU A 186 13.47 -5.00 -11.83
C LEU A 186 14.19 -5.12 -13.19
N ASN A 187 15.49 -4.86 -13.27
CA ASN A 187 16.28 -5.01 -14.50
C ASN A 187 16.59 -6.48 -14.88
N THR A 188 16.22 -7.45 -14.05
CA THR A 188 16.43 -8.88 -14.31
C THR A 188 15.16 -9.62 -14.76
N LEU A 189 14.01 -8.95 -14.73
CA LEU A 189 12.75 -9.51 -15.22
C LEU A 189 12.67 -9.41 -16.74
N LYS A 190 11.98 -10.39 -17.35
CA LYS A 190 11.72 -10.40 -18.80
C LYS A 190 10.92 -9.17 -19.25
N TYR A 191 10.02 -8.73 -18.39
CA TYR A 191 9.23 -7.52 -18.57
C TYR A 191 9.16 -6.77 -17.24
N THR A 192 9.39 -5.47 -17.30
CA THR A 192 9.21 -4.57 -16.16
C THR A 192 8.26 -3.47 -16.61
N PRO A 193 7.07 -3.33 -15.98
CA PRO A 193 6.18 -2.22 -16.27
C PRO A 193 6.93 -0.90 -16.13
N LYS A 194 6.68 0.08 -17.00
CA LYS A 194 7.40 1.36 -16.95
C LYS A 194 6.89 2.29 -15.85
N ASP A 195 5.65 2.08 -15.43
CA ASP A 195 4.97 2.83 -14.40
C ASP A 195 4.13 1.92 -13.50
N TYR A 196 3.78 2.44 -12.32
CA TYR A 196 2.81 1.87 -11.40
C TYR A 196 1.69 2.90 -11.23
N CYS A 197 0.51 2.59 -11.76
CA CYS A 197 -0.65 3.49 -11.79
C CYS A 197 -0.37 4.87 -12.41
N GLY A 198 0.43 4.92 -13.48
CA GLY A 198 0.76 6.17 -14.19
C GLY A 198 1.93 6.94 -13.57
N VAL A 199 2.52 6.46 -12.48
CA VAL A 199 3.76 7.01 -11.90
C VAL A 199 4.95 6.21 -12.38
N SER A 200 5.86 6.87 -13.10
CA SER A 200 7.10 6.25 -13.58
C SER A 200 7.91 5.66 -12.43
N ILE A 201 8.37 4.42 -12.58
CA ILE A 201 9.20 3.76 -11.57
C ILE A 201 10.54 4.50 -11.40
N ILE A 202 11.04 5.18 -12.44
CA ILE A 202 12.28 5.97 -12.34
C ILE A 202 12.14 7.10 -11.30
N ASN A 203 10.91 7.60 -11.12
CA ASN A 203 10.63 8.67 -10.17
C ASN A 203 10.49 8.16 -8.72
N SER A 204 10.49 6.85 -8.49
CA SER A 204 10.42 6.27 -7.14
C SER A 204 11.71 6.43 -6.34
N ILE A 205 12.76 6.96 -6.94
CA ILE A 205 14.04 7.27 -6.28
C ILE A 205 14.27 8.79 -6.25
N SER A 206 13.52 9.57 -7.03
CA SER A 206 13.74 11.01 -7.24
C SER A 206 13.01 11.86 -6.21
#